data_AF-A0A7C3X610-F1
#
_entry.id   AF-A0A7C3X610-F1
#
_cell.length_a   1.000
_cell.length_b   1.000
_cell.length_c   1.000
_cell.angle_alpha   90.00
_cell.angle_beta   90.00
_cell.angle_gamma   90.00
#
_symmetry.space_group_name_H-M   'P 1'
#
loop_
_entity.id
_entity.type
_entity.pdbx_description
1 polymer ?
#
loop_
_entity_poly.entity_id
_entity_poly.type
_entity_poly.pdbx_seq_one_letter_code
_entity_poly.pdbx_strand_id
1 'polypeptide(L)'
;MLGLLLRQAARMAIMAGGAAAATAGARYLASRRINAAERLGHALLDIERLEEAARYSEADTETALAACVVYLINVAHESAAGISGPPAMDPIGYERRATSSDNRATAMVTTTAHEPEARWQFEVSVPGVVRVSGSRRLAASRFSGPRIRMSTPDTVSVRFDNGYTAHIESDMEFSSNLLQLVGSRTQVMGKAHLSDNRGNVGTLEIAADGRIGGTITRGGRIVGRFEGSLTEGLTFRPYGSVP
;
A
#
# COMPACT_ATOMS: atom_id res chain seq x y z
N MET A 1 3.39 -28.96 38.65
CA MET A 1 2.16 -29.03 37.83
C MET A 1 2.03 -27.90 36.81
N LEU A 2 2.36 -26.63 37.14
CA LEU A 2 2.23 -25.49 36.21
C LEU A 2 2.95 -25.66 34.85
N GLY A 3 4.17 -26.21 34.85
CA GLY A 3 4.95 -26.41 33.62
C GLY A 3 4.40 -27.49 32.68
N LEU A 4 3.59 -28.43 33.19
CA LEU A 4 2.97 -29.50 32.40
C LEU A 4 1.71 -28.98 31.69
N LEU A 5 0.93 -28.14 32.38
CA LEU A 5 -0.21 -27.41 31.82
C LEU A 5 0.22 -26.39 30.76
N LEU A 6 1.30 -25.64 30.99
CA LEU A 6 1.86 -24.71 30.00
C LEU A 6 2.35 -25.40 28.73
N ARG A 7 2.98 -26.58 28.85
CA ARG A 7 3.41 -27.39 27.70
C ARG A 7 2.24 -27.99 26.93
N GLN A 8 1.18 -28.44 27.61
CA GLN A 8 -0.04 -28.92 26.96
C GLN A 8 -0.80 -27.78 26.28
N ALA A 9 -0.93 -26.62 26.92
CA ALA A 9 -1.51 -25.43 26.33
C ALA A 9 -0.74 -24.97 25.09
N ALA A 10 0.60 -24.98 25.14
CA ALA A 10 1.44 -24.67 23.97
C ALA A 10 1.26 -25.68 22.83
N ARG A 11 1.21 -26.98 23.13
CA ARG A 11 0.95 -28.03 22.11
C ARG A 11 -0.44 -27.90 21.48
N MET A 12 -1.46 -27.64 22.30
CA MET A 12 -2.82 -27.41 21.81
C MET A 12 -2.93 -26.12 21.00
N ALA A 13 -2.24 -25.05 21.40
CA ALA A 13 -2.17 -23.80 20.64
C ALA A 13 -1.47 -23.99 19.28
N ILE A 14 -0.41 -24.81 19.22
CA ILE A 14 0.29 -25.14 17.96
C ILE A 14 -0.62 -25.98 17.05
N MET A 15 -1.27 -27.02 17.58
CA MET A 15 -2.18 -27.87 16.80
C MET A 15 -3.41 -27.09 16.31
N ALA A 16 -4.02 -26.27 17.18
CA ALA A 16 -5.13 -25.40 16.82
C ALA A 16 -4.71 -24.33 15.79
N GLY A 17 -3.52 -23.74 15.95
CA GLY A 17 -2.93 -22.80 14.99
C GLY A 17 -2.68 -23.44 13.62
N GLY A 18 -2.14 -24.66 13.59
CA GLY A 18 -1.92 -25.43 12.36
C GLY A 18 -3.23 -25.81 11.66
N ALA A 19 -4.23 -26.28 12.41
CA ALA A 19 -5.55 -26.61 11.86
C ALA A 19 -6.30 -25.37 11.34
N ALA A 20 -6.18 -24.24 12.04
CA ALA A 20 -6.73 -22.95 11.60
C ALA A 20 -6.03 -22.46 10.32
N ALA A 21 -4.70 -22.56 10.24
CA ALA A 21 -3.93 -22.20 9.05
C ALA A 21 -4.25 -23.09 7.84
N ALA A 22 -4.39 -24.40 8.04
CA ALA A 22 -4.80 -25.34 6.99
C ALA A 22 -6.22 -25.04 6.48
N THR A 23 -7.15 -24.76 7.39
CA THR A 23 -8.54 -24.39 7.04
C THR A 23 -8.61 -23.06 6.32
N ALA A 24 -7.83 -22.06 6.78
CA ALA A 24 -7.70 -20.77 6.13
C ALA A 24 -7.09 -20.91 4.74
N GLY A 25 -6.03 -21.72 4.59
CA GLY A 25 -5.41 -22.03 3.30
C GLY A 25 -6.37 -22.73 2.34
N ALA A 26 -7.12 -23.72 2.79
CA ALA A 26 -8.13 -24.41 1.98
C ALA A 26 -9.24 -23.45 1.53
N ARG A 27 -9.77 -22.60 2.42
CA ARG A 27 -10.76 -21.57 2.06
C ARG A 27 -10.21 -20.54 1.09
N TYR A 28 -8.97 -20.11 1.29
CA TYR A 28 -8.29 -19.18 0.38
C TYR A 28 -8.20 -19.78 -1.01
N LEU A 29 -7.68 -21.01 -1.14
CA LEU A 29 -7.57 -21.69 -2.45
C LEU A 29 -8.92 -22.01 -3.09
N ALA A 30 -9.96 -22.27 -2.29
CA ALA A 30 -11.33 -22.53 -2.76
C ALA A 30 -12.12 -21.24 -3.09
N SER A 31 -11.61 -20.06 -2.73
CA SER A 31 -12.30 -18.80 -2.98
C SER A 31 -12.16 -18.32 -4.42
N ARG A 32 -13.04 -17.40 -4.83
CA ARG A 32 -12.98 -16.79 -6.16
C ARG A 32 -11.67 -16.02 -6.31
N ARG A 33 -10.96 -16.27 -7.42
CA ARG A 33 -9.76 -15.50 -7.76
C ARG A 33 -10.08 -14.02 -7.91
N ILE A 34 -9.18 -13.19 -7.39
CA ILE A 34 -9.34 -11.73 -7.36
C ILE A 34 -8.43 -11.10 -8.39
N ASN A 35 -8.96 -10.18 -9.17
CA ASN A 35 -8.18 -9.47 -10.16
C ASN A 35 -7.36 -8.34 -9.51
N ALA A 36 -6.20 -8.68 -8.97
CA ALA A 36 -5.34 -7.74 -8.24
C ALA A 36 -4.85 -6.59 -9.14
N ALA A 37 -4.56 -6.86 -10.42
CA ALA A 37 -4.17 -5.85 -11.40
C ALA A 37 -5.29 -4.84 -11.69
N GLU A 38 -6.53 -5.32 -11.84
CA GLU A 38 -7.71 -4.47 -12.03
C GLU A 38 -7.98 -3.59 -10.81
N ARG A 39 -7.92 -4.17 -9.61
CA ARG A 39 -8.06 -3.41 -8.35
C ARG A 39 -6.99 -2.36 -8.17
N LEU A 40 -5.73 -2.69 -8.48
CA LEU A 40 -4.64 -1.72 -8.51
C LEU A 40 -4.95 -0.60 -9.50
N GLY A 41 -5.40 -0.93 -10.72
CA GLY A 41 -5.77 0.06 -11.73
C GLY A 41 -6.85 1.02 -11.27
N HIS A 42 -7.88 0.54 -10.58
CA HIS A 42 -8.92 1.40 -10.01
C HIS A 42 -8.42 2.24 -8.83
N ALA A 43 -7.63 1.67 -7.93
CA ALA A 43 -7.08 2.39 -6.78
C ALA A 43 -6.14 3.53 -7.22
N LEU A 44 -5.35 3.31 -8.28
CA LEU A 44 -4.46 4.31 -8.88
C LEU A 44 -5.19 5.55 -9.42
N LEU A 45 -6.50 5.48 -9.65
CA LEU A 45 -7.31 6.58 -10.15
C LEU A 45 -7.82 7.54 -9.04
N ASP A 46 -7.44 7.33 -7.78
CA ASP A 46 -7.65 8.31 -6.69
C ASP A 46 -6.71 9.52 -6.85
N ILE A 47 -6.94 10.32 -7.88
CA ILE A 47 -6.00 11.37 -8.33
C ILE A 47 -6.08 12.67 -7.51
N GLU A 48 -7.05 12.84 -6.62
CA GLU A 48 -7.28 14.10 -5.89
C GLU A 48 -6.03 14.54 -5.10
N ARG A 49 -5.33 13.58 -4.52
CA ARG A 49 -4.08 13.81 -3.77
C ARG A 49 -2.91 14.18 -4.67
N LEU A 50 -2.92 13.76 -5.93
CA LEU A 50 -1.92 14.19 -6.90
C LEU A 50 -2.19 15.63 -7.36
N GLU A 51 -3.45 16.01 -7.56
CA GLU A 51 -3.81 17.40 -7.88
C GLU A 51 -3.49 18.35 -6.71
N GLU A 52 -3.69 17.89 -5.48
CA GLU A 52 -3.21 18.58 -4.28
C GLU A 52 -1.68 18.73 -4.26
N ALA A 53 -0.93 17.65 -4.50
CA ALA A 53 0.52 17.70 -4.57
C ALA A 53 1.04 18.68 -5.63
N ALA A 54 0.38 18.74 -6.80
CA ALA A 54 0.73 19.66 -7.88
C ALA A 54 0.67 21.12 -7.41
N ARG A 55 -0.34 21.50 -6.62
CA ARG A 55 -0.49 22.87 -6.09
C ARG A 55 0.67 23.31 -5.20
N TYR A 56 1.27 22.38 -4.46
CA TYR A 56 2.37 22.68 -3.53
C TYR A 56 3.77 22.53 -4.17
N SER A 57 3.87 21.87 -5.32
CA SER A 57 5.14 21.40 -5.88
C SER A 57 6.15 22.47 -6.28
N GLU A 58 5.76 23.75 -6.38
CA GLU A 58 6.68 24.86 -6.65
C GLU A 58 7.26 25.52 -5.39
N ALA A 59 6.46 25.66 -4.33
CA ALA A 59 6.82 26.43 -3.14
C ALA A 59 7.01 25.54 -1.91
N ASP A 60 6.01 24.71 -1.58
CA ASP A 60 5.96 23.89 -0.38
C ASP A 60 6.25 22.43 -0.71
N THR A 61 7.48 22.18 -1.20
CA THR A 61 7.90 20.89 -1.75
C THR A 61 7.77 19.72 -0.76
N GLU A 62 7.91 19.97 0.55
CA GLU A 62 7.67 18.98 1.61
C GLU A 62 6.20 18.58 1.71
N THR A 63 5.28 19.53 1.50
CA THR A 63 3.84 19.29 1.48
C THR A 63 3.45 18.56 0.19
N ALA A 64 4.10 18.88 -0.93
CA ALA A 64 3.93 18.13 -2.18
C ALA A 64 4.38 16.67 -2.03
N LEU A 65 5.54 16.42 -1.41
CA LEU A 65 6.01 15.06 -1.10
C LEU A 65 5.05 14.32 -0.15
N ALA A 66 4.53 15.00 0.85
CA ALA A 66 3.55 14.44 1.77
C ALA A 66 2.23 14.06 1.06
N ALA A 67 1.71 14.90 0.17
CA ALA A 67 0.52 14.57 -0.61
C ALA A 67 0.75 13.37 -1.56
N CYS A 68 1.94 13.25 -2.14
CA CYS A 68 2.32 12.07 -2.94
C CYS A 68 2.34 10.78 -2.11
N VAL A 69 2.79 10.81 -0.85
CA VAL A 69 2.76 9.60 -0.02
C VAL A 69 1.34 9.25 0.44
N VAL A 70 0.50 10.25 0.72
CA VAL A 70 -0.92 10.03 1.06
C VAL A 70 -1.62 9.30 -0.07
N TYR A 71 -1.41 9.75 -1.32
CA TYR A 71 -1.91 9.06 -2.51
C TYR A 71 -1.53 7.57 -2.52
N LEU A 72 -0.25 7.24 -2.31
CA LEU A 72 0.19 5.83 -2.35
C LEU A 72 -0.33 4.98 -1.20
N ILE A 73 -0.50 5.56 -0.02
CA ILE A 73 -1.11 4.85 1.12
C ILE A 73 -2.57 4.53 0.81
N ASN A 74 -3.31 5.46 0.22
CA ASN A 74 -4.67 5.21 -0.24
C ASN A 74 -4.70 4.11 -1.30
N VAL A 75 -3.81 4.17 -2.30
CA VAL A 75 -3.69 3.13 -3.34
C VAL A 75 -3.42 1.77 -2.71
N ALA A 76 -2.47 1.69 -1.77
CA ALA A 76 -2.16 0.47 -1.04
C ALA A 76 -3.39 -0.04 -0.27
N HIS A 77 -4.08 0.82 0.45
CA HIS A 77 -5.28 0.47 1.22
C HIS A 77 -6.42 -0.07 0.34
N GLU A 78 -6.81 0.69 -0.69
CA GLU A 78 -7.94 0.38 -1.57
C GLU A 78 -7.68 -0.89 -2.40
N SER A 79 -6.47 -1.03 -2.94
CA SER A 79 -6.11 -2.22 -3.72
C SER A 79 -6.08 -3.50 -2.87
N ALA A 80 -5.83 -3.39 -1.57
CA ALA A 80 -5.83 -4.52 -0.64
C ALA A 80 -7.20 -4.84 -0.05
N ALA A 81 -8.11 -3.87 -0.03
CA ALA A 81 -9.42 -4.00 0.61
C ALA A 81 -10.21 -5.18 0.03
N GLY A 82 -10.49 -6.19 0.86
CA GLY A 82 -11.30 -7.34 0.46
C GLY A 82 -10.55 -8.38 -0.38
N ILE A 83 -9.20 -8.40 -0.33
CA ILE A 83 -8.44 -9.55 -0.80
C ILE A 83 -8.70 -10.73 0.16
N SER A 84 -9.57 -11.64 -0.25
CA SER A 84 -9.90 -12.89 0.45
C SER A 84 -9.55 -14.14 -0.36
N GLY A 85 -8.91 -13.98 -1.51
CA GLY A 85 -8.64 -15.05 -2.46
C GLY A 85 -7.41 -14.83 -3.34
N PRO A 86 -6.91 -15.89 -4.00
CA PRO A 86 -5.68 -15.83 -4.78
C PRO A 86 -5.82 -14.87 -5.98
N PRO A 87 -4.72 -14.22 -6.38
CA PRO A 87 -4.75 -13.32 -7.53
C PRO A 87 -5.12 -14.10 -8.81
N ALA A 88 -5.94 -13.48 -9.66
CA ALA A 88 -6.15 -13.92 -11.03
C ALA A 88 -4.83 -13.78 -11.79
N MET A 89 -4.59 -14.68 -12.75
CA MET A 89 -3.37 -14.68 -13.55
C MET A 89 -3.71 -14.16 -14.94
N ASP A 90 -3.56 -12.85 -15.11
CA ASP A 90 -3.53 -12.26 -16.45
C ASP A 90 -2.28 -12.72 -17.19
N PRO A 91 -2.31 -12.92 -18.51
CA PRO A 91 -1.11 -13.27 -19.25
C PRO A 91 0.02 -12.25 -19.02
N ILE A 92 1.28 -12.71 -18.99
CA ILE A 92 2.43 -11.81 -18.99
C ILE A 92 2.37 -10.94 -20.26
N GLY A 93 2.56 -9.63 -20.10
CA GLY A 93 2.40 -8.62 -21.15
C GLY A 93 0.96 -8.14 -21.34
N TYR A 94 -0.03 -8.71 -20.65
CA TYR A 94 -1.40 -8.20 -20.70
C TYR A 94 -1.51 -6.87 -19.97
N GLU A 95 -2.16 -5.92 -20.64
CA GLU A 95 -2.36 -4.56 -20.15
C GLU A 95 -3.83 -4.35 -19.77
N ARG A 96 -4.05 -3.96 -18.52
CA ARG A 96 -5.33 -3.46 -18.05
C ARG A 96 -5.33 -1.95 -18.10
N ARG A 97 -6.34 -1.40 -18.76
CA ARG A 97 -6.59 0.03 -18.79
C ARG A 97 -7.81 0.35 -17.94
N ALA A 98 -7.66 1.30 -17.02
CA ALA A 98 -8.75 1.89 -16.28
C ALA A 98 -8.75 3.40 -16.53
N THR A 99 -9.94 3.99 -16.62
CA THR A 99 -10.12 5.44 -16.80
C THR A 99 -10.98 5.95 -15.66
N SER A 100 -10.66 7.13 -15.12
CA SER A 100 -11.49 7.75 -14.09
C SER A 100 -12.88 8.06 -14.63
N SER A 101 -13.89 8.11 -13.75
CA SER A 101 -15.29 8.34 -14.15
C SER A 101 -15.52 9.67 -14.88
N ASP A 102 -14.67 10.65 -14.62
CA ASP A 102 -14.66 11.98 -15.24
C ASP A 102 -13.72 12.08 -16.46
N ASN A 103 -13.08 10.98 -16.86
CA ASN A 103 -12.11 10.88 -17.95
C ASN A 103 -10.86 11.80 -17.81
N ARG A 104 -10.57 12.29 -16.61
CA ARG A 104 -9.37 13.12 -16.36
C ARG A 104 -8.10 12.31 -16.16
N ALA A 105 -8.19 11.03 -15.82
CA ALA A 105 -7.04 10.17 -15.60
C ALA A 105 -7.17 8.82 -16.28
N THR A 106 -6.04 8.28 -16.70
CA THR A 106 -5.91 6.90 -17.18
C THR A 106 -4.84 6.20 -16.38
N ALA A 107 -5.16 5.00 -15.87
CA ALA A 107 -4.22 4.08 -15.28
C ALA A 107 -4.04 2.87 -16.21
N MET A 108 -2.79 2.46 -16.40
CA MET A 108 -2.40 1.27 -17.14
C MET A 108 -1.63 0.36 -16.19
N VAL A 109 -1.99 -0.92 -16.15
CA VAL A 109 -1.33 -1.93 -15.32
C VAL A 109 -0.95 -3.10 -16.21
N THR A 110 0.35 -3.34 -16.34
CA THR A 110 0.92 -4.40 -17.17
C THR A 110 1.43 -5.52 -16.27
N THR A 111 0.95 -6.74 -16.51
CA THR A 111 1.43 -7.92 -15.79
C THR A 111 2.80 -8.31 -16.34
N THR A 112 3.83 -8.36 -15.49
CA THR A 112 5.22 -8.62 -15.91
C THR A 112 5.75 -9.98 -15.48
N ALA A 113 5.24 -10.54 -14.38
CA ALA A 113 5.60 -11.89 -13.93
C ALA A 113 4.56 -12.49 -12.98
N HIS A 114 4.57 -13.82 -12.85
CA HIS A 114 3.82 -14.57 -11.83
C HIS A 114 4.71 -15.32 -10.82
N GLU A 115 5.92 -15.71 -11.24
CA GLU A 115 6.85 -16.50 -10.44
C GLU A 115 8.21 -15.79 -10.35
N PRO A 116 8.90 -15.84 -9.18
CA PRO A 116 8.45 -16.43 -7.91
C PRO A 116 7.36 -15.62 -7.19
N GLU A 117 7.07 -14.41 -7.67
CA GLU A 117 6.09 -13.48 -7.11
C GLU A 117 5.33 -12.79 -8.25
N ALA A 118 4.07 -12.43 -8.02
CA ALA A 118 3.32 -11.66 -9.00
C ALA A 118 3.87 -10.23 -9.07
N ARG A 119 4.06 -9.72 -10.29
CA ARG A 119 4.66 -8.41 -10.56
C ARG A 119 3.84 -7.64 -11.57
N TRP A 120 3.64 -6.36 -11.29
CA TRP A 120 2.99 -5.42 -12.18
C TRP A 120 3.86 -4.18 -12.35
N GLN A 121 3.88 -3.66 -13.57
CA GLN A 121 4.26 -2.29 -13.83
C GLN A 121 2.99 -1.48 -14.01
N PHE A 122 3.01 -0.23 -13.56
CA PHE A 122 1.87 0.65 -13.74
C PHE A 122 2.29 2.04 -14.15
N GLU A 123 1.40 2.69 -14.88
CA GLU A 123 1.50 4.08 -15.28
C GLU A 123 0.14 4.76 -15.06
N VAL A 124 0.16 5.97 -14.50
CA VAL A 124 -1.00 6.84 -14.38
C VAL A 124 -0.67 8.15 -15.07
N SER A 125 -1.55 8.59 -15.94
CA SER A 125 -1.43 9.88 -16.61
C SER A 125 -2.65 10.74 -16.28
N VAL A 126 -2.40 11.91 -15.70
CA VAL A 126 -3.35 13.02 -15.57
C VAL A 126 -2.84 14.14 -16.49
N PRO A 127 -3.42 14.32 -17.69
CA PRO A 127 -2.91 15.25 -18.68
C PRO A 127 -2.79 16.69 -18.13
N GLY A 128 -1.62 17.32 -18.31
CA GLY A 128 -1.37 18.68 -17.86
C GLY A 128 -1.06 18.82 -16.36
N VAL A 129 -0.98 17.71 -15.63
CA VAL A 129 -0.79 17.72 -14.16
C VAL A 129 0.38 16.83 -13.76
N VAL A 130 0.26 15.52 -13.97
CA VAL A 130 1.18 14.54 -13.39
C VAL A 130 1.24 13.25 -14.20
N ARG A 131 2.42 12.64 -14.19
CA ARG A 131 2.63 11.25 -14.58
C ARG A 131 3.18 10.47 -13.40
N VAL A 132 2.54 9.36 -13.09
CA VAL A 132 3.01 8.40 -12.09
C VAL A 132 3.44 7.15 -12.83
N SER A 133 4.61 6.62 -12.50
CA SER A 133 5.05 5.31 -12.96
C SER A 133 5.60 4.51 -11.81
N GLY A 134 5.48 3.19 -11.87
CA GLY A 134 5.95 2.36 -10.80
C GLY A 134 5.86 0.88 -11.05
N SER A 135 6.23 0.13 -10.03
CA SER A 135 6.06 -1.30 -9.98
C SER A 135 5.50 -1.72 -8.65
N ARG A 136 4.67 -2.76 -8.68
CA ARG A 136 4.18 -3.48 -7.51
C ARG A 136 4.59 -4.93 -7.60
N ARG A 137 5.09 -5.45 -6.48
CA ARG A 137 5.26 -6.89 -6.28
C ARG A 137 4.22 -7.39 -5.29
N LEU A 138 3.84 -8.64 -5.40
CA LEU A 138 2.99 -9.32 -4.42
C LEU A 138 3.68 -10.60 -3.99
N ALA A 139 4.26 -10.54 -2.80
CA ALA A 139 4.98 -11.65 -2.21
C ALA A 139 4.05 -12.84 -1.90
N ALA A 140 4.66 -14.02 -1.75
CA ALA A 140 3.93 -15.23 -1.42
C ALA A 140 3.09 -15.09 -0.14
N SER A 141 1.88 -15.65 -0.17
CA SER A 141 0.96 -15.65 0.97
C SER A 141 1.54 -16.40 2.17
N ARG A 142 1.53 -15.75 3.34
CA ARG A 142 1.90 -16.36 4.62
C ARG A 142 0.66 -16.52 5.49
N PHE A 143 0.47 -17.71 6.06
CA PHE A 143 -0.67 -17.99 6.94
C PHE A 143 -0.24 -17.98 8.40
N SER A 144 -0.98 -17.27 9.25
CA SER A 144 -0.77 -17.23 10.70
C SER A 144 -2.12 -17.39 11.40
N GLY A 145 -2.47 -18.63 11.74
CA GLY A 145 -3.80 -18.97 12.25
C GLY A 145 -4.88 -18.68 11.19
N PRO A 146 -5.94 -17.90 11.50
CA PRO A 146 -6.99 -17.56 10.54
C PRO A 146 -6.61 -16.43 9.58
N ARG A 147 -5.41 -15.86 9.71
CA ARG A 147 -4.97 -14.70 8.94
C ARG A 147 -4.09 -15.09 7.77
N ILE A 148 -4.31 -14.42 6.65
CA ILE A 148 -3.35 -14.34 5.56
C ILE A 148 -2.57 -13.03 5.66
N ARG A 149 -1.30 -13.08 5.31
CA ARG A 149 -0.39 -11.94 5.20
C ARG A 149 0.30 -11.95 3.86
N MET A 150 0.40 -10.80 3.22
CA MET A 150 1.06 -10.62 1.93
C MET A 150 1.79 -9.28 1.92
N SER A 151 3.09 -9.30 1.62
CA SER A 151 3.85 -8.06 1.41
C SER A 151 3.68 -7.59 -0.03
N THR A 152 3.54 -6.28 -0.20
CA THR A 152 3.51 -5.57 -1.47
C THR A 152 4.56 -4.48 -1.51
N PRO A 153 5.79 -4.84 -1.88
CA PRO A 153 6.81 -3.84 -2.11
C PRO A 153 6.46 -3.04 -3.37
N ASP A 154 6.40 -1.72 -3.23
CA ASP A 154 6.16 -0.80 -4.35
C ASP A 154 7.37 0.12 -4.57
N THR A 155 7.62 0.44 -5.83
CA THR A 155 8.52 1.53 -6.24
C THR A 155 7.74 2.48 -7.13
N VAL A 156 7.73 3.76 -6.79
CA VAL A 156 6.92 4.77 -7.48
C VAL A 156 7.75 6.00 -7.77
N SER A 157 7.61 6.49 -9.00
CA SER A 157 8.09 7.79 -9.45
C SER A 157 6.89 8.66 -9.81
N VAL A 158 6.81 9.83 -9.22
CA VAL A 158 5.81 10.86 -9.55
C VAL A 158 6.53 12.01 -10.23
N ARG A 159 6.04 12.43 -11.40
CA ARG A 159 6.60 13.54 -12.18
C ARG A 159 5.51 14.52 -12.54
N PHE A 160 5.64 15.75 -12.05
CA PHE A 160 4.75 16.86 -12.37
C PHE A 160 5.27 17.66 -13.57
N ASP A 161 4.37 18.36 -14.26
CA ASP A 161 4.71 19.11 -15.48
C ASP A 161 5.63 20.32 -15.21
N ASN A 162 5.60 20.86 -13.99
CA ASN A 162 6.52 21.92 -13.55
C ASN A 162 7.94 21.43 -13.21
N GLY A 163 8.23 20.14 -13.43
CA GLY A 163 9.55 19.53 -13.23
C GLY A 163 9.81 19.05 -11.79
N TYR A 164 8.86 19.17 -10.86
CA TYR A 164 8.96 18.50 -9.57
C TYR A 164 8.85 16.98 -9.72
N THR A 165 9.73 16.24 -9.05
CA THR A 165 9.72 14.77 -9.08
C THR A 165 9.89 14.19 -7.69
N ALA A 166 9.08 13.19 -7.36
CA ALA A 166 9.16 12.44 -6.11
C ALA A 166 9.36 10.95 -6.39
N HIS A 167 10.14 10.30 -5.52
CA HIS A 167 10.37 8.86 -5.52
C HIS A 167 9.95 8.28 -4.18
N ILE A 168 9.15 7.22 -4.23
CA ILE A 168 8.60 6.55 -3.06
C ILE A 168 8.86 5.06 -3.19
N GLU A 169 9.51 4.50 -2.18
CA GLU A 169 9.71 3.06 -2.04
C GLU A 169 8.96 2.60 -0.80
N SER A 170 8.10 1.60 -0.93
CA SER A 170 7.35 1.07 0.19
C SER A 170 7.51 -0.44 0.32
N ASP A 171 7.46 -0.91 1.56
CA ASP A 171 7.31 -2.32 1.90
C ASP A 171 6.10 -2.42 2.84
N MET A 172 4.92 -2.50 2.23
CA MET A 172 3.65 -2.62 2.92
C MET A 172 3.27 -4.10 3.05
N GLU A 173 2.67 -4.48 4.17
CA GLU A 173 2.08 -5.79 4.41
C GLU A 173 0.57 -5.63 4.62
N PHE A 174 -0.19 -6.44 3.90
CA PHE A 174 -1.63 -6.58 4.12
C PHE A 174 -1.91 -7.82 4.94
N SER A 175 -2.77 -7.69 5.94
CA SER A 175 -3.30 -8.83 6.70
C SER A 175 -4.82 -8.88 6.62
N SER A 176 -5.38 -10.05 6.32
CA SER A 176 -6.83 -10.26 6.24
C SER A 176 -7.24 -11.51 7.02
N ASN A 177 -8.39 -11.45 7.71
CA ASN A 177 -8.98 -12.61 8.38
C ASN A 177 -9.80 -13.43 7.37
N LEU A 178 -9.42 -14.70 7.15
CA LEU A 178 -10.11 -15.61 6.23
C LEU A 178 -11.28 -16.37 6.87
N LEU A 179 -11.33 -16.40 8.21
CA LEU A 179 -12.44 -16.94 8.97
C LEU A 179 -13.31 -15.78 9.46
N GLN A 180 -14.46 -15.56 8.82
CA GLN A 180 -15.44 -14.50 9.08
C GLN A 180 -16.02 -14.45 10.51
N LEU A 181 -15.57 -15.32 11.43
CA LEU A 181 -16.00 -15.30 12.84
C LEU A 181 -15.56 -14.02 13.57
N VAL A 182 -14.58 -13.30 13.04
CA VAL A 182 -14.12 -11.99 13.54
C VAL A 182 -14.03 -11.06 12.33
N GLY A 183 -14.74 -9.93 12.36
CA GLY A 183 -15.04 -9.07 11.21
C GLY A 183 -13.93 -8.86 10.17
N SER A 184 -14.35 -8.61 8.93
CA SER A 184 -13.47 -8.35 7.80
C SER A 184 -12.73 -7.03 7.96
N ARG A 185 -11.59 -7.04 8.64
CA ARG A 185 -10.70 -5.88 8.69
C ARG A 185 -9.41 -6.25 7.98
N THR A 186 -9.29 -5.82 6.72
CA THR A 186 -7.99 -5.78 6.06
C THR A 186 -7.16 -4.75 6.79
N GLN A 187 -6.00 -5.15 7.30
CA GLN A 187 -5.02 -4.28 7.94
C GLN A 187 -3.90 -4.01 6.95
N VAL A 188 -3.46 -2.76 6.88
CA VAL A 188 -2.23 -2.36 6.17
C VAL A 188 -1.24 -1.93 7.24
N MET A 189 0.00 -2.40 7.15
CA MET A 189 1.10 -1.98 8.00
C MET A 189 2.39 -2.01 7.20
N GLY A 190 3.42 -1.29 7.61
CA GLY A 190 4.69 -1.29 6.89
C GLY A 190 5.37 0.06 6.89
N LYS A 191 6.35 0.22 6.00
CA LYS A 191 7.20 1.41 5.93
C LYS A 191 7.29 1.94 4.51
N ALA A 192 7.47 3.26 4.39
CA ALA A 192 7.77 3.93 3.15
C ALA A 192 8.96 4.89 3.32
N HIS A 193 9.84 4.89 2.32
CA HIS A 193 10.93 5.83 2.14
C HIS A 193 10.56 6.80 1.03
N LEU A 194 10.76 8.09 1.29
CA LEU A 194 10.32 9.19 0.43
C LEU A 194 11.53 10.03 0.06
N SER A 195 11.61 10.45 -1.19
CA SER A 195 12.60 11.44 -1.63
C SER A 195 12.06 12.28 -2.78
N ASP A 196 12.64 13.46 -3.01
CA ASP A 196 12.33 14.30 -4.16
C ASP A 196 13.57 14.96 -4.77
N ASN A 197 13.39 15.63 -5.92
CA ASN A 197 14.46 16.39 -6.58
C ASN A 197 14.74 17.76 -5.95
N ARG A 198 14.18 18.05 -4.78
CA ARG A 198 14.37 19.30 -4.01
C ARG A 198 15.14 19.06 -2.71
N GLY A 199 15.59 17.82 -2.48
CA GLY A 199 16.41 17.43 -1.34
C GLY A 199 15.61 17.13 -0.07
N ASN A 200 14.29 16.92 -0.19
CA ASN A 200 13.49 16.36 0.89
C ASN A 200 13.68 14.84 0.92
N VAL A 201 13.83 14.30 2.13
CA VAL A 201 13.89 12.86 2.40
C VAL A 201 13.00 12.56 3.58
N GLY A 202 12.11 11.58 3.44
CA GLY A 202 11.15 11.23 4.46
C GLY A 202 11.07 9.74 4.74
N THR A 203 10.50 9.43 5.90
CA THR A 203 10.13 8.08 6.31
C THR A 203 8.73 8.10 6.87
N LEU A 204 7.94 7.09 6.52
CA LEU A 204 6.61 6.87 7.06
C LEU A 204 6.47 5.43 7.51
N GLU A 205 5.80 5.21 8.62
CA GLU A 205 5.49 3.91 9.20
C GLU A 205 3.99 3.84 9.51
N ILE A 206 3.39 2.73 9.10
CA ILE A 206 2.02 2.35 9.44
C ILE A 206 2.13 1.19 10.42
N ALA A 207 1.76 1.43 11.66
CA ALA A 207 1.77 0.43 12.71
C ALA A 207 0.64 -0.60 12.52
N ALA A 208 0.75 -1.75 13.19
CA ALA A 208 -0.23 -2.83 13.08
C ALA A 208 -1.64 -2.47 13.57
N ASP A 209 -1.77 -1.43 14.40
CA ASP A 209 -3.05 -0.86 14.85
C ASP A 209 -3.63 0.16 13.84
N GLY A 210 -2.92 0.43 12.75
CA GLY A 210 -3.29 1.39 11.71
C GLY A 210 -2.87 2.83 12.00
N ARG A 211 -2.14 3.10 13.09
CA ARG A 211 -1.56 4.43 13.36
C ARG A 211 -0.44 4.72 12.37
N ILE A 212 -0.41 5.95 11.88
CA ILE A 212 0.58 6.41 10.92
C ILE A 212 1.47 7.44 11.59
N GLY A 213 2.78 7.26 11.45
CA GLY A 213 3.79 8.17 11.96
C GLY A 213 4.95 8.32 10.99
N GLY A 214 5.65 9.44 11.03
CA GLY A 214 6.77 9.67 10.14
C GLY A 214 7.26 11.10 10.14
N THR A 215 8.33 11.35 9.40
CA THR A 215 8.97 12.66 9.30
C THR A 215 9.49 12.91 7.89
N ILE A 216 9.46 14.18 7.46
CA ILE A 216 10.23 14.64 6.30
C ILE A 216 11.38 15.49 6.83
N THR A 217 12.56 15.33 6.24
CA THR A 217 13.79 16.06 6.54
C THR A 217 14.33 16.76 5.29
N ARG A 218 14.99 17.89 5.47
CA ARG A 218 15.73 18.63 4.44
C ARG A 218 17.08 19.06 5.02
N GLY A 219 18.18 18.65 4.39
CA GLY A 219 19.53 18.95 4.91
C GLY A 219 19.76 18.49 6.35
N GLY A 220 19.19 17.34 6.72
CA GLY A 220 19.30 16.75 8.07
C GLY A 220 18.40 17.37 9.14
N ARG A 221 17.60 18.40 8.82
CA ARG A 221 16.61 18.99 9.74
C ARG A 221 15.23 18.46 9.44
N ILE A 222 14.44 18.17 10.48
CA ILE A 222 13.04 17.78 10.32
C ILE A 222 12.22 19.00 9.89
N VAL A 223 11.56 18.92 8.74
CA VAL A 223 10.72 19.98 8.16
C VAL A 223 9.23 19.68 8.28
N GLY A 224 8.85 18.48 8.71
CA GLY A 224 7.47 18.18 9.08
C GLY A 224 7.27 16.76 9.57
N ARG A 225 6.07 16.48 10.07
CA ARG A 225 5.68 15.17 10.60
C ARG A 225 4.37 14.67 10.04
N PHE A 226 4.28 13.36 9.90
CA PHE A 226 3.05 12.65 9.60
C PHE A 226 2.38 12.21 10.90
N GLU A 227 1.08 12.49 11.02
CA GLU A 227 0.26 12.10 12.17
C GLU A 227 -1.13 11.68 11.66
N GLY A 228 -1.64 10.56 12.17
CA GLY A 228 -3.00 10.11 11.86
C GLY A 228 -3.18 8.61 11.97
N SER A 229 -4.22 8.11 11.32
CA SER A 229 -4.51 6.68 11.20
C SER A 229 -5.17 6.36 9.88
N LEU A 230 -5.11 5.11 9.43
CA LEU A 230 -5.82 4.68 8.21
C LEU A 230 -7.33 4.92 8.28
N THR A 231 -7.92 4.96 9.49
CA THR A 231 -9.37 5.16 9.66
C THR A 231 -9.78 6.61 9.81
N GLU A 232 -8.91 7.46 10.36
CA GLU A 232 -9.22 8.88 10.62
C GLU A 232 -8.60 9.80 9.57
N GLY A 233 -7.75 9.26 8.71
CA GLY A 233 -6.98 10.00 7.72
C GLY A 233 -5.56 10.31 8.19
N LEU A 234 -4.73 10.69 7.22
CA LEU A 234 -3.35 11.09 7.41
C LEU A 234 -3.22 12.60 7.26
N THR A 235 -2.58 13.25 8.23
CA THR A 235 -2.25 14.68 8.16
C THR A 235 -0.74 14.86 8.16
N PHE A 236 -0.26 15.78 7.34
CA PHE A 236 1.12 16.27 7.40
C PHE A 236 1.17 17.64 8.06
N ARG A 237 2.07 17.81 9.03
CA ARG A 237 2.27 19.06 9.77
C ARG A 237 3.68 19.59 9.48
N PRO A 238 3.83 20.63 8.65
CA PRO A 238 5.12 21.26 8.42
C PRO A 238 5.62 22.00 9.67
N TYR A 239 6.92 21.93 9.93
CA TYR A 239 7.58 22.70 10.97
C TYR A 239 7.81 24.13 10.47
N GLY A 240 7.00 25.07 10.94
CA GLY A 240 7.07 26.48 10.54
C GLY A 240 5.72 27.08 10.19
N SER A 241 4.69 26.25 9.96
CA SER A 241 3.30 26.72 9.92
C SER A 241 2.77 26.84 11.34
N VAL A 242 3.03 27.97 12.00
CA VAL A 242 2.20 28.40 13.13
C VAL A 242 0.86 28.85 12.51
N PRO A 243 -0.31 28.42 13.04
CA PRO A 243 -1.60 28.96 12.60
C PRO A 243 -1.69 30.48 12.79
#